data_AF-A0A7C3YHK1-F1
#
_entry.id   AF-A0A7C3YHK1-F1
#
_cell.length_a   1.000
_cell.length_b   1.000
_cell.length_c   1.000
_cell.angle_alpha   90.00
_cell.angle_beta   90.00
_cell.angle_gamma   90.00
#
_symmetry.space_group_name_H-M   'P 1'
#
loop_
_entity.id
_entity.type
_entity.pdbx_description
1 polymer ?
#
loop_
_entity_poly.entity_id
_entity_poly.type
_entity_poly.pdbx_seq_one_letter_code
_entity_poly.pdbx_strand_id
1 'polypeptide(L)'
;MGKKNFLAILILILVTVIYIGCKPIEIGEPLDTADKSNVIKKSGEITKDEIWSGTILVESDVIVSKNGSLTIDKGSKLKFAKNTKLVIDGTLYAEGQENKSITFTSNETDPKPGDWG
;
A
#
# COMPACT_ATOMS: atom_id res chain seq x y z
N MET A 1 -59.44 -23.60 13.27
CA MET A 1 -58.58 -22.51 13.79
C MET A 1 -57.18 -22.70 13.20
N GLY A 2 -56.89 -22.22 11.99
CA GLY A 2 -55.65 -22.69 11.33
C GLY A 2 -55.22 -22.11 9.99
N LYS A 3 -55.97 -21.17 9.37
CA LYS A 3 -55.51 -20.52 8.12
C LYS A 3 -55.15 -19.04 8.29
N LYS A 4 -55.89 -18.30 9.14
CA LYS A 4 -55.64 -16.86 9.39
C LYS A 4 -54.36 -16.61 10.21
N ASN A 5 -54.07 -17.47 11.20
CA ASN A 5 -52.87 -17.33 12.04
C ASN A 5 -51.60 -17.85 11.33
N PHE A 6 -51.75 -18.84 10.45
CA PHE A 6 -50.65 -19.37 9.64
C PHE A 6 -50.17 -18.35 8.60
N LEU A 7 -51.12 -17.64 7.96
CA LEU A 7 -50.80 -16.56 7.02
C LEU A 7 -50.13 -15.37 7.72
N ALA A 8 -50.53 -15.03 8.95
CA ALA A 8 -49.90 -13.97 9.73
C ALA A 8 -48.45 -14.31 10.14
N ILE A 9 -48.17 -15.57 10.51
CA ILE A 9 -46.81 -16.03 10.86
C ILE A 9 -45.92 -16.09 9.61
N LEU A 10 -46.46 -16.51 8.45
CA LEU A 10 -45.72 -16.54 7.19
C LEU A 10 -45.33 -15.13 6.72
N ILE A 11 -46.23 -14.15 6.90
CA ILE A 11 -45.96 -12.73 6.62
C ILE A 11 -44.91 -12.17 7.60
N LEU A 12 -44.97 -12.53 8.89
CA LEU A 12 -44.00 -12.07 9.89
C LEU A 12 -42.58 -12.62 9.62
N ILE A 13 -42.47 -13.90 9.21
CA ILE A 13 -41.20 -14.55 8.84
C ILE A 13 -40.64 -13.96 7.54
N LEU A 14 -41.49 -13.64 6.55
CA LEU A 14 -41.04 -12.98 5.32
C LEU A 14 -40.52 -11.56 5.60
N VAL A 15 -41.17 -10.81 6.50
CA VAL A 15 -40.74 -9.44 6.87
C VAL A 15 -39.42 -9.43 7.65
N THR A 16 -39.13 -10.43 8.49
CA THR A 16 -37.84 -10.53 9.20
C THR A 16 -36.69 -10.97 8.29
N VAL A 17 -36.95 -11.84 7.31
CA VAL A 17 -35.94 -12.27 6.31
C VAL A 17 -35.57 -11.12 5.35
N ILE A 18 -36.51 -10.22 5.04
CA ILE A 18 -36.25 -8.99 4.28
C ILE A 18 -35.35 -8.01 5.07
N TYR A 19 -35.42 -7.99 6.41
CA TYR A 19 -34.60 -7.11 7.25
C TYR A 19 -33.14 -7.56 7.40
N ILE A 20 -32.85 -8.86 7.20
CA ILE A 20 -31.47 -9.41 7.26
C ILE A 20 -30.81 -9.38 5.86
N GLY A 21 -31.61 -9.21 4.80
CA GLY A 21 -31.16 -9.16 3.41
C GLY A 21 -30.90 -7.74 2.92
N CYS A 22 -29.62 -7.36 2.89
CA CYS A 22 -29.05 -6.12 2.36
C CYS A 22 -29.40 -4.86 3.18
N LYS A 23 -28.48 -4.51 4.10
CA LYS A 23 -28.40 -3.11 4.54
C LYS A 23 -28.25 -2.25 3.27
N PRO A 24 -29.06 -1.20 3.11
CA PRO A 24 -28.87 -0.28 1.99
C PRO A 24 -27.45 0.27 2.05
N ILE A 25 -26.74 0.26 0.92
CA ILE A 25 -25.53 1.04 0.76
C ILE A 25 -25.92 2.50 0.96
N GLU A 26 -25.42 3.12 2.02
CA GLU A 26 -25.46 4.58 2.17
C GLU A 26 -24.60 5.18 1.07
N ILE A 27 -25.25 5.66 0.00
CA ILE A 27 -24.62 6.51 -1.01
C ILE A 27 -24.43 7.87 -0.34
N GLY A 28 -23.36 8.00 0.44
CA GLY A 28 -23.14 9.21 1.26
C GLY A 28 -21.91 9.19 2.16
N GLU A 29 -21.33 8.03 2.48
CA GLU A 29 -19.97 8.03 3.01
C GLU A 29 -19.02 8.20 1.82
N PRO A 30 -18.19 9.26 1.75
CA PRO A 30 -17.09 9.27 0.81
C PRO A 30 -16.35 7.98 1.08
N LEU A 31 -16.16 7.20 0.02
CA LEU A 31 -15.28 6.06 0.05
C LEU A 31 -13.91 6.61 0.45
N ASP A 32 -13.61 6.58 1.74
CA ASP A 32 -12.25 6.53 2.24
C ASP A 32 -11.72 5.14 1.90
N THR A 33 -11.68 4.83 0.60
CA THR A 33 -10.48 4.24 0.05
C THR A 33 -9.45 5.37 0.02
N ALA A 34 -9.00 5.81 1.20
CA ALA A 34 -7.59 5.64 1.48
C ALA A 34 -7.29 4.20 1.05
N ASP A 35 -6.92 4.08 -0.23
CA ASP A 35 -6.12 3.02 -0.74
C ASP A 35 -5.11 2.79 0.38
N LYS A 36 -5.29 1.71 1.14
CA LYS A 36 -4.16 1.05 1.76
C LYS A 36 -3.35 0.55 0.59
N SER A 37 -2.77 1.48 -0.16
CA SER A 37 -1.59 1.27 -0.96
C SER A 37 -0.72 0.50 0.00
N ASN A 38 -0.40 -0.73 -0.37
CA ASN A 38 0.47 -1.55 0.43
C ASN A 38 1.84 -0.90 0.27
N VAL A 39 2.06 0.21 0.99
CA VAL A 39 3.28 1.01 0.93
C VAL A 39 4.35 0.08 1.44
N ILE A 40 5.22 -0.37 0.54
CA ILE A 40 6.31 -1.26 0.89
C ILE A 40 7.32 -0.42 1.67
N LYS A 41 7.39 -0.63 2.98
CA LYS A 41 8.33 0.07 3.84
C LYS A 41 9.66 -0.68 3.92
N LYS A 42 10.76 0.07 3.94
CA LYS A 42 12.13 -0.46 3.98
C LYS A 42 12.97 0.29 5.01
N SER A 43 13.74 -0.49 5.76
CA SER A 43 14.72 -0.05 6.76
C SER A 43 15.69 -1.23 7.04
N GLY A 44 16.84 -0.93 7.65
CA GLY A 44 17.78 -1.94 8.12
C GLY A 44 18.80 -2.40 7.07
N GLU A 45 19.22 -3.66 7.15
CA GLU A 45 20.37 -4.15 6.39
C GLU A 45 19.96 -5.19 5.34
N ILE A 46 20.40 -5.00 4.10
CA ILE A 46 20.26 -5.94 2.99
C ILE A 46 21.56 -6.74 2.86
N THR A 47 21.53 -7.98 3.37
CA THR A 47 22.70 -8.88 3.41
C THR A 47 22.71 -9.93 2.29
N LYS A 48 21.64 -9.97 1.48
CA LYS A 48 21.43 -10.91 0.36
C LYS A 48 20.73 -10.17 -0.78
N ASP A 49 20.48 -10.87 -1.87
CA ASP A 49 19.78 -10.30 -3.02
C ASP A 49 18.33 -9.93 -2.68
N GLU A 50 17.96 -8.69 -2.99
CA GLU A 50 16.62 -8.17 -2.79
C GLU A 50 16.18 -7.33 -4.00
N ILE A 51 14.90 -7.45 -4.38
CA ILE A 51 14.30 -6.71 -5.49
C ILE A 51 13.26 -5.75 -4.94
N TRP A 52 13.39 -4.47 -5.30
CA TRP A 52 12.43 -3.42 -5.00
C TRP A 52 11.67 -3.03 -6.27
N SER A 53 10.35 -3.10 -6.20
CA SER A 53 9.45 -2.80 -7.32
C SER A 53 8.23 -2.02 -6.84
N GLY A 54 7.85 -0.97 -7.58
CA GLY A 54 6.70 -0.13 -7.26
C GLY A 54 7.03 1.08 -6.38
N THR A 55 6.11 1.49 -5.50
CA THR A 55 6.33 2.60 -4.57
C THR A 55 6.86 2.09 -3.25
N ILE A 56 8.09 2.47 -2.92
CA ILE A 56 8.82 2.08 -1.72
C ILE A 56 8.93 3.29 -0.80
N LEU A 57 8.61 3.12 0.48
CA LEU A 57 8.91 4.09 1.53
C LEU A 57 10.15 3.65 2.29
N VAL A 58 11.25 4.37 2.13
CA VAL A 58 12.45 4.20 2.94
C VAL A 58 12.23 4.98 4.24
N GLU A 59 11.80 4.27 5.30
CA GLU A 59 11.31 4.88 6.54
C GLU A 59 12.42 5.16 7.56
N SER A 60 13.56 4.47 7.41
CA SER A 60 14.80 4.63 8.17
C SER A 60 15.95 4.14 7.31
N ASP A 61 17.18 4.34 7.78
CA ASP A 61 18.39 4.02 7.03
C ASP A 61 18.36 2.58 6.50
N VAL A 62 18.71 2.43 5.24
CA VAL A 62 18.92 1.14 4.58
C VAL A 62 20.39 1.03 4.19
N ILE A 63 21.02 -0.07 4.57
CA ILE A 63 22.41 -0.38 4.20
C ILE A 63 22.40 -1.65 3.35
N VAL A 64 22.86 -1.57 2.12
CA VAL A 64 23.17 -2.75 1.31
C VAL A 64 24.58 -3.18 1.65
N SER A 65 24.73 -4.24 2.43
CA SER A 65 26.05 -4.72 2.90
C SER A 65 26.90 -5.22 1.73
N LYS A 66 28.21 -5.35 1.94
CA LYS A 66 29.18 -5.84 0.94
C LYS A 66 28.79 -7.14 0.23
N ASN A 67 28.08 -8.03 0.92
CA ASN A 67 27.64 -9.33 0.38
C ASN A 67 26.19 -9.31 -0.15
N GLY A 68 25.47 -8.20 0.04
CA GLY A 68 24.11 -8.02 -0.43
C GLY A 68 24.05 -7.35 -1.80
N SER A 69 22.90 -7.51 -2.45
CA SER A 69 22.58 -6.77 -3.67
C SER A 69 21.15 -6.25 -3.63
N LEU A 70 20.96 -5.04 -4.15
CA LEU A 70 19.65 -4.43 -4.31
C LEU A 70 19.40 -4.19 -5.80
N THR A 71 18.33 -4.79 -6.33
CA THR A 71 17.81 -4.46 -7.65
C THR A 71 16.60 -3.56 -7.52
N ILE A 72 16.59 -2.43 -8.22
CA ILE A 72 15.44 -1.53 -8.31
C ILE A 72 14.86 -1.67 -9.72
N ASP A 73 13.63 -2.17 -9.81
CA ASP A 73 12.94 -2.33 -11.08
C ASP A 73 12.59 -0.98 -11.70
N LYS A 74 12.60 -0.94 -13.02
CA LYS A 74 12.00 0.12 -13.85
C LYS A 74 10.65 0.63 -13.32
N GLY A 75 10.49 1.95 -13.34
CA GLY A 75 9.26 2.63 -12.93
C GLY A 75 9.05 2.69 -11.41
N SER A 76 9.98 2.17 -10.61
CA SER A 76 9.89 2.26 -9.16
C SER A 76 10.08 3.70 -8.66
N LYS A 77 9.40 4.01 -7.55
CA LYS A 77 9.50 5.29 -6.84
C LYS A 77 9.89 5.04 -5.40
N LEU A 78 11.10 5.45 -5.05
CA LEU A 78 11.63 5.38 -3.69
C LEU A 78 11.42 6.73 -3.02
N LYS A 79 10.58 6.75 -1.99
CA LYS A 79 10.27 7.91 -1.17
C LYS A 79 11.04 7.83 0.15
N PHE A 80 11.88 8.81 0.44
CA PHE A 80 12.71 8.83 1.64
C PHE A 80 12.05 9.66 2.74
N ALA A 81 11.92 9.09 3.94
CA ALA A 81 11.61 9.88 5.12
C ALA A 81 12.74 10.90 5.40
N LYS A 82 12.46 11.94 6.20
CA LYS A 82 13.48 12.93 6.59
C LYS A 82 14.66 12.24 7.27
N ASN A 83 15.86 12.78 7.06
CA ASN A 83 17.11 12.31 7.67
C ASN A 83 17.38 10.80 7.46
N THR A 84 16.93 10.24 6.34
CA THR A 84 17.08 8.82 6.01
C THR A 84 18.01 8.64 4.82
N LYS A 85 18.81 7.57 4.85
CA LYS A 85 19.83 7.27 3.84
C LYS A 85 19.65 5.87 3.25
N LEU A 86 19.99 5.73 1.98
CA LEU A 86 20.28 4.44 1.36
C LEU A 86 21.79 4.39 1.10
N VAL A 87 22.49 3.55 1.86
CA VAL A 87 23.94 3.37 1.78
C VAL A 87 24.23 2.07 1.04
N ILE A 88 25.12 2.12 0.04
CA ILE A 88 25.47 0.97 -0.79
C ILE A 88 26.94 0.61 -0.54
N ASP A 89 27.17 -0.37 0.34
CA ASP A 89 28.48 -1.01 0.51
C ASP A 89 28.64 -2.25 -0.40
N GLY A 90 27.53 -2.83 -0.85
CA GLY A 90 27.45 -3.95 -1.80
C GLY A 90 27.15 -3.50 -3.22
N THR A 91 26.17 -4.15 -3.85
CA THR A 91 25.82 -3.89 -5.26
C THR A 91 24.43 -3.28 -5.40
N LEU A 92 24.29 -2.27 -6.27
CA LEU A 92 23.01 -1.68 -6.67
C LEU A 92 22.80 -1.87 -8.18
N TYR A 93 21.73 -2.56 -8.56
CA TYR A 93 21.26 -2.68 -9.94
C TYR A 93 20.04 -1.77 -10.14
N ALA A 94 20.23 -0.62 -10.81
CA ALA A 94 19.15 0.32 -11.12
C ALA A 94 18.65 0.10 -12.55
N GLU A 95 17.63 -0.74 -12.72
CA GLU A 95 17.16 -1.20 -14.04
C GLU A 95 16.09 -0.30 -14.65
N GLY A 96 16.39 1.00 -14.82
CA GLY A 96 15.48 1.95 -15.47
C GLY A 96 15.26 1.70 -16.97
N GLN A 97 14.14 2.20 -17.51
CA GLN A 97 13.90 2.28 -18.96
C GLN A 97 13.50 3.70 -19.37
N GLU A 98 13.67 4.05 -20.65
CA GLU A 98 13.36 5.38 -21.20
C GLU A 98 11.95 5.87 -20.84
N ASN A 99 10.95 4.97 -20.88
CA ASN A 99 9.56 5.27 -20.52
C ASN A 99 9.17 4.85 -19.09
N LYS A 100 10.11 4.31 -18.31
CA LYS A 100 9.91 3.81 -16.94
C LYS A 100 11.15 4.08 -16.10
N SER A 101 11.44 5.35 -15.89
CA SER A 101 12.57 5.77 -15.06
C SER A 101 12.36 5.40 -13.58
N ILE A 102 13.46 5.17 -12.88
CA ILE A 102 13.46 5.04 -11.43
C ILE A 102 13.47 6.45 -10.83
N THR A 103 12.61 6.70 -9.84
CA THR A 103 12.51 8.00 -9.17
C THR A 103 12.92 7.88 -7.70
N PHE A 104 13.94 8.63 -7.29
CA PHE A 104 14.27 8.87 -5.89
C PHE A 104 13.72 10.23 -5.49
N THR A 105 12.99 10.32 -4.38
CA THR A 105 12.34 11.58 -3.95
C THR A 105 12.09 11.60 -2.44
N SER A 106 11.78 12.75 -1.88
CA SER A 106 11.34 12.86 -0.50
C SER A 106 9.93 12.29 -0.30
N ASN A 107 9.65 11.81 0.91
CA ASN A 107 8.31 11.41 1.33
C ASN A 107 7.42 12.59 1.75
N GLU A 108 7.92 13.82 1.75
CA GLU A 108 7.11 15.02 1.97
C GLU A 108 5.95 15.12 0.96
N THR A 109 4.87 15.80 1.35
CA THR A 109 3.70 16.03 0.48
C THR A 109 4.02 16.91 -0.73
N ASP A 110 5.01 17.80 -0.59
CA ASP A 110 5.54 18.68 -1.64
C ASP A 110 7.08 18.62 -1.64
N PRO A 111 7.69 17.62 -2.31
CA PRO A 111 9.13 17.39 -2.27
C PRO A 111 9.96 18.53 -2.87
N LYS A 112 10.92 19.04 -2.09
CA LYS A 112 11.83 20.12 -2.46
C LYS A 112 13.29 19.66 -2.44
N PRO A 113 14.17 20.33 -3.19
CA PRO A 113 15.61 20.15 -3.03
C PRO A 113 16.02 20.35 -1.56
N GLY A 114 16.73 19.38 -0.99
CA GLY A 114 17.15 19.41 0.42
C GLY A 114 16.22 18.68 1.40
N ASP A 115 15.05 18.19 0.98
CA ASP A 115 14.15 17.41 1.85
C ASP A 115 14.64 15.98 2.16
N TRP A 116 15.79 15.60 1.61
CA TRP A 116 16.43 14.29 1.71
C TRP A 116 17.94 14.50 1.85
N GLY A 117 18.54 13.94 2.91
CA GLY A 117 19.94 14.15 3.31
C GLY A 117 20.13 14.36 4.81
#